data_AF-A0A966SGX3-F1
#
_entry.id   AF-A0A966SGX3-F1
#
_cell.length_a   1.000
_cell.length_b   1.000
_cell.length_c   1.000
_cell.angle_alpha   90.00
_cell.angle_beta   90.00
_cell.angle_gamma   90.00
#
_symmetry.space_group_name_H-M   'P 1'
#
loop_
_entity.id
_entity.type
_entity.pdbx_description
1 polymer ?
#
loop_
_entity_poly.entity_id
_entity_poly.type
_entity_poly.pdbx_seq_one_letter_code
_entity_poly.pdbx_strand_id
1 'polypeptide(L)' 'MRIGEMERDTLISHGVTSFLQESMMKRSDGSSFWICDGCGTVPIYNEAQKLFLCPLCDGPLTY' A
#
# COMPACT_ATOMS: atom_id res chain seq x y z
N MET A 1 -1.14 -22.08 -4.91
CA MET A 1 -2.52 -22.12 -4.38
C MET A 1 -3.08 -20.71 -4.50
N ARG A 2 -4.28 -20.54 -5.04
CA ARG A 2 -4.95 -19.23 -5.09
C ARG A 2 -6.04 -19.25 -4.02
N ILE A 3 -6.09 -18.21 -3.20
CA ILE A 3 -7.16 -18.05 -2.21
C ILE A 3 -8.32 -17.33 -2.89
N GLY A 4 -9.43 -18.03 -3.06
CA GLY A 4 -10.68 -17.47 -3.58
C GLY A 4 -11.42 -16.64 -2.53
N GLU A 5 -12.48 -15.95 -2.98
CA GLU A 5 -13.34 -15.14 -2.11
C GLU A 5 -13.99 -15.98 -1.00
N MET A 6 -14.57 -17.13 -1.34
CA MET A 6 -15.18 -18.04 -0.35
C MET A 6 -14.17 -18.61 0.66
N GLU A 7 -12.93 -18.84 0.23
CA GLU A 7 -11.87 -19.35 1.10
C GLU A 7 -11.39 -18.28 2.07
N ARG A 8 -11.35 -17.01 1.63
CA ARG A 8 -11.04 -15.87 2.48
C ARG A 8 -12.05 -15.74 3.63
N ASP A 9 -13.35 -15.79 3.33
CA ASP A 9 -14.41 -15.60 4.34
C ASP A 9 -14.39 -16.72 5.38
N THR A 10 -14.15 -17.95 4.94
CA THR A 10 -14.02 -19.10 5.85
C THR A 10 -12.81 -18.94 6.78
N LEU A 11 -11.66 -18.50 6.25
CA LEU A 11 -10.45 -18.25 7.05
C LEU A 11 -10.63 -17.08 8.04
N ILE A 12 -11.41 -16.06 7.68
CA ILE A 12 -11.76 -14.95 8.58
C ILE A 12 -12.64 -15.47 9.74
N SER A 13 -13.65 -16.29 9.45
CA SER A 13 -14.51 -16.93 10.45
C SER A 13 -13.72 -17.76 11.48
N HIS A 14 -12.71 -18.50 11.00
CA HIS A 14 -11.83 -19.28 11.87
C HIS A 14 -10.76 -18.45 12.60
N GLY A 15 -10.72 -17.13 12.42
CA GLY A 15 -9.76 -16.25 13.09
C GLY A 15 -8.32 -16.42 12.60
N VAL A 16 -8.08 -17.00 11.42
CA VAL A 16 -6.74 -17.28 10.89
C VAL A 16 -6.19 -16.07 10.12
N THR A 17 -6.23 -14.90 10.75
CA THR A 17 -5.89 -13.60 10.12
C THR A 17 -4.41 -13.47 9.78
N SER A 18 -3.52 -14.01 10.61
CA SER A 18 -2.07 -14.00 10.33
C SER A 18 -1.71 -14.77 9.05
N PHE A 19 -2.36 -15.91 8.81
CA PHE A 19 -2.17 -16.70 7.60
C PHE A 19 -2.73 -15.98 6.36
N LEU A 20 -3.86 -15.28 6.52
CA LEU A 20 -4.43 -14.44 5.47
C LEU A 20 -3.49 -13.30 5.10
N GLN A 21 -2.91 -12.59 6.07
CA GLN A 21 -1.94 -11.52 5.81
C GLN A 21 -0.70 -12.06 5.10
N GLU A 22 -0.20 -13.24 5.50
CA GLU A 22 0.96 -13.83 4.83
C GLU A 22 0.65 -14.20 3.38
N SER A 23 -0.49 -14.85 3.14
CA SER A 23 -0.88 -15.34 1.82
C SER A 23 -1.30 -14.23 0.86
N MET A 24 -2.04 -13.22 1.35
CA MET A 24 -2.64 -12.15 0.52
C MET A 24 -1.76 -10.90 0.43
N MET A 25 -0.81 -10.69 1.33
CA MET A 25 0.06 -9.51 1.31
C MET A 25 1.52 -9.90 1.14
N LYS A 26 2.12 -10.57 2.13
CA LYS A 26 3.57 -10.83 2.14
C LYS A 26 4.06 -11.68 0.98
N ARG A 27 3.28 -12.70 0.58
CA ARG A 27 3.61 -13.63 -0.52
C ARG A 27 2.97 -13.26 -1.86
N SER A 28 2.09 -12.26 -1.88
CA SER A 28 1.37 -11.83 -3.07
C SER A 28 2.09 -10.66 -3.75
N ASP A 29 1.84 -9.44 -3.30
CA ASP A 29 2.24 -8.19 -3.96
C ASP A 29 2.65 -7.10 -2.94
N GLY A 30 3.10 -7.53 -1.76
CA GLY A 30 3.56 -6.65 -0.69
C GLY A 30 4.59 -5.63 -1.19
N SER A 31 4.20 -4.37 -1.18
CA SER A 31 5.01 -3.23 -1.63
C SER A 31 4.90 -2.10 -0.61
N SER A 32 5.96 -1.30 -0.52
CA SER A 32 6.00 -0.12 0.35
C SER A 32 5.82 1.13 -0.51
N PHE A 33 4.96 2.04 -0.04
CA PHE A 33 4.70 3.31 -0.68
C PHE A 33 4.76 4.42 0.35
N TRP A 34 5.12 5.60 -0.11
CA TRP A 34 5.13 6.80 0.69
C TRP A 34 3.77 7.50 0.58
N ILE A 35 3.32 8.08 1.68
CA ILE A 35 2.06 8.82 1.77
C ILE A 35 2.41 10.18 2.37
N CYS A 36 1.82 11.24 1.85
CA CYS A 36 2.01 12.58 2.41
C CYS A 36 1.07 12.79 3.61
N ASP A 37 1.61 13.32 4.71
CA ASP A 37 0.89 13.51 5.99
C ASP A 37 -0.24 14.55 5.92
N GLY A 38 -0.17 15.51 4.99
CA GLY A 38 -1.19 16.55 4.85
C GLY A 38 -2.36 16.13 3.95
N CYS A 39 -2.05 15.66 2.73
CA CYS A 39 -3.02 15.36 1.68
C CYS A 39 -3.49 13.89 1.69
N GLY A 40 -2.75 12.95 2.29
CA GLY A 40 -3.05 11.52 2.27
C GLY A 40 -2.90 10.85 0.89
N THR A 41 -2.44 11.59 -0.12
CA THR A 41 -2.18 11.06 -1.47
C THR A 41 -0.75 10.56 -1.62
N VAL A 42 -0.52 9.71 -2.63
CA VAL A 42 0.81 9.25 -3.00
C VAL A 42 1.60 10.43 -3.59
N PRO A 43 2.69 10.90 -2.95
CA PRO A 43 3.49 12.00 -3.45
C PRO A 43 4.39 11.54 -4.60
N ILE A 44 4.87 12.50 -5.38
CA ILE A 44 5.92 12.25 -6.37
C ILE A 44 7.23 12.12 -5.59
N TYR A 45 7.83 10.92 -5.65
CA TYR A 45 9.10 10.64 -5.01
C TYR A 45 10.19 10.45 -6.06
N ASN A 46 11.25 11.24 -5.98
CA ASN A 46 12.47 11.04 -6.74
C ASN A 46 13.61 10.62 -5.81
N GLU A 47 13.99 9.34 -5.86
CA GLU A 47 15.06 8.77 -5.03
C GLU A 47 16.42 9.44 -5.27
N ALA A 48 16.72 9.82 -6.53
CA ALA A 48 18.01 10.42 -6.88
C ALA A 48 18.24 11.79 -6.23
N GLN A 49 17.16 12.56 -6.03
CA GLN A 49 17.21 13.90 -5.46
C GLN A 49 16.65 13.97 -4.02
N LYS A 50 16.18 12.83 -3.48
CA LYS A 50 15.45 12.75 -2.20
C LYS A 50 14.32 13.79 -2.10
N LEU A 51 13.68 14.07 -3.22
CA LEU A 51 12.57 15.02 -3.30
C LEU A 51 11.27 14.27 -3.06
N PHE A 52 10.54 14.72 -2.05
CA PHE A 52 9.17 14.33 -1.78
C PHE A 52 8.30 15.55 -2.01
N LEU A 53 7.43 15.49 -3.02
CA LEU A 53 6.54 16.59 -3.34
C LEU A 53 5.10 16.09 -3.45
N CYS A 54 4.19 16.62 -2.63
CA CYS A 54 2.74 16.41 -2.83
C CYS A 54 2.21 17.57 -3.67
N PRO A 55 1.71 17.35 -4.91
CA PRO A 55 1.18 18.42 -5.76
C PRO A 55 -0.03 19.15 -5.16
N LEU A 56 -0.70 18.54 -4.17
CA LEU A 56 -1.84 19.14 -3.45
C LEU A 56 -1.42 20.02 -2.28
N CYS A 57 -0.30 19.71 -1.60
CA CYS A 57 0.15 20.47 -0.43
C CYS A 57 1.18 21.54 -0.78
N ASP A 58 2.15 21.21 -1.63
CA ASP A 58 3.30 22.07 -1.93
C ASP A 58 3.08 22.94 -3.18
N GLY A 59 2.00 22.68 -3.93
CA GLY A 59 1.66 23.39 -5.17
C GLY A 59 2.16 22.70 -6.44
N PRO A 60 1.87 23.27 -7.62
CA PRO A 60 2.27 22.68 -8.90
C PRO A 60 3.80 22.64 -9.02
N LEU A 61 4.32 21.54 -9.58
CA LEU A 61 5.72 21.42 -9.98
C LEU A 61 6.09 22.57 -10.92
N THR A 62 6.77 23.58 -10.41
CA THR A 62 7.41 24.60 -11.24
C THR A 62 8.76 24.04 -11.71
N TYR A 63 8.89 23.83 -13.02
CA TYR A 63 10.13 23.42 -13.69
C TYR A 63 11.21 24.51 -13.58
#